data_AF-A0A3N2R0Y0-F1
#
_entry.id   AF-A0A3N2R0Y0-F1
#
_cell.length_a   1.000
_cell.length_b   1.000
_cell.length_c   1.000
_cell.angle_alpha   90.00
_cell.angle_beta   90.00
_cell.angle_gamma   90.00
#
_symmetry.space_group_name_H-M   'P 1'
#
loop_
_entity.id
_entity.type
_entity.pdbx_description
1 polymer ?
#
loop_
_entity_poly.entity_id
_entity_poly.type
_entity_poly.pdbx_seq_one_letter_code
_entity_poly.pdbx_strand_id
1 'polypeptide(L)' 'MGNKWILDVLADLKAFAEANDLPRLADQIELTSIVAAAEIVAGPDPRKGDAGDAKGVGSHTRETAGRWTA' A
#
# COMPACT_ATOMS: atom_id res chain seq x y z
N MET A 1 2.78 -13.47 -7.45
CA MET A 1 3.55 -13.54 -6.18
C MET A 1 3.03 -12.43 -5.27
N GLY A 2 1.99 -12.71 -4.49
CA GLY A 2 1.28 -11.68 -3.71
C GLY A 2 2.03 -11.24 -2.44
N ASN A 3 1.38 -10.45 -1.59
CA ASN A 3 1.90 -9.88 -0.34
C ASN A 3 2.30 -10.93 0.73
N LYS A 4 2.52 -12.20 0.38
CA LYS A 4 2.91 -13.28 1.31
C LYS A 4 4.26 -13.07 1.98
N TRP A 5 5.18 -12.36 1.31
CA TRP A 5 6.50 -12.04 1.86
C TRP A 5 6.43 -11.28 3.19
N ILE A 6 5.33 -10.56 3.45
CA ILE A 6 5.16 -9.83 4.71
C ILE A 6 5.02 -10.78 5.90
N LEU A 7 4.46 -11.98 5.71
CA LEU A 7 4.30 -12.95 6.79
C LEU A 7 5.66 -13.49 7.25
N ASP A 8 6.57 -13.71 6.30
CA ASP A 8 7.94 -14.11 6.61
C ASP A 8 8.66 -13.00 7.41
N VAL A 9 8.52 -11.74 6.99
CA VAL A 9 9.10 -10.59 7.71
C VAL A 9 8.50 -10.42 9.11
N LEU A 10 7.19 -10.60 9.26
CA LEU A 10 6.54 -10.52 10.57
C LEU A 10 7.01 -11.65 11.50
N ALA A 11 7.26 -12.85 10.96
CA ALA A 11 7.85 -13.94 11.74
C ALA A 11 9.27 -13.59 12.23
N ASP A 12 10.11 -13.02 11.36
CA ASP A 12 11.46 -12.57 11.73
C ASP A 12 11.43 -11.47 12.80
N LEU A 13 10.50 -10.51 12.66
CA LEU A 13 10.33 -9.43 13.65
C LEU A 13 9.82 -9.95 15.00
N LYS A 14 8.95 -10.96 15.00
CA LYS A 14 8.50 -11.61 16.23
C LYS A 14 9.66 -12.31 16.94
N ALA A 15 10.44 -13.09 16.21
CA ALA A 15 11.63 -13.75 16.76
C ALA A 15 12.63 -12.73 17.31
N PHE A 16 12.83 -11.59 16.62
CA PHE A 16 13.63 -10.49 17.14
C PHE A 16 13.06 -9.93 18.45
N ALA A 17 11.75 -9.68 18.53
CA ALA A 17 11.11 -9.14 19.72
C ALA A 17 11.23 -10.11 20.92
N GLU A 18 11.04 -11.40 20.71
CA GLU A 18 11.21 -12.44 21.73
C GLU A 18 12.66 -12.53 22.20
N ALA A 19 13.63 -12.49 21.28
CA ALA A 19 15.06 -12.55 21.61
C ALA A 19 15.58 -11.32 22.37
N ASN A 20 14.84 -10.21 22.36
CA ASN A 20 15.23 -8.95 23.00
C ASN A 20 14.33 -8.56 24.18
N ASP A 21 13.54 -9.50 24.73
CA ASP A 21 12.64 -9.26 25.86
C ASP A 21 11.66 -8.08 25.62
N LEU A 22 11.11 -8.00 24.40
CA LEU A 22 10.12 -6.99 24.00
C LEU A 22 8.70 -7.61 23.89
N PRO A 23 8.07 -8.05 25.00
CA PRO A 23 6.84 -8.84 24.96
C PRO A 23 5.67 -8.09 24.33
N ARG A 24 5.53 -6.79 24.63
CA ARG A 24 4.46 -5.97 24.04
C ARG A 24 4.58 -5.85 22.52
N LEU A 25 5.81 -5.84 22.00
CA LEU A 25 6.06 -5.78 20.57
C LEU A 25 5.73 -7.14 19.93
N ALA A 26 6.14 -8.24 20.55
CA ALA A 26 5.79 -9.59 20.08
C ALA A 26 4.26 -9.79 19.99
N ASP A 27 3.51 -9.35 21.01
CA ASP A 27 2.04 -9.39 21.02
C ASP A 27 1.42 -8.56 19.87
N GLN A 28 1.96 -7.37 19.61
CA GLN A 28 1.49 -6.52 18.51
C GLN A 28 1.78 -7.15 17.14
N ILE A 29 2.95 -7.79 16.99
CA ILE A 29 3.34 -8.47 15.75
C ILE A 29 2.45 -9.69 15.51
N GLU A 30 2.10 -10.44 16.55
CA GLU A 30 1.15 -11.56 16.46
C GLU A 30 -0.22 -11.10 15.93
N LEU A 31 -0.77 -10.03 16.54
CA LEU A 31 -2.04 -9.45 16.10
C LEU A 31 -1.97 -8.94 14.65
N THR A 32 -0.85 -8.32 14.29
CA THR A 32 -0.62 -7.81 12.92
C THR A 32 -0.55 -8.96 11.91
N SER A 33 0.07 -10.08 12.30
CA SER A 33 0.18 -11.28 11.44
C SER A 33 -1.19 -11.88 11.12
N ILE A 34 -2.12 -11.88 12.09
CA ILE A 34 -3.50 -12.32 11.88
C ILE A 34 -4.22 -11.44 10.86
N VAL A 35 -4.11 -10.12 10.99
CA VAL A 35 -4.74 -9.17 10.05
C VAL A 35 -4.14 -9.31 8.65
N ALA A 36 -2.81 -9.35 8.55
CA ALA A 36 -2.13 -9.52 7.26
C ALA A 36 -2.52 -10.84 6.58
N ALA A 37 -2.60 -11.95 7.32
CA ALA A 37 -3.03 -13.22 6.78
C ALA A 37 -4.47 -13.16 6.25
N ALA A 38 -5.37 -12.50 6.98
CA ALA A 38 -6.76 -12.30 6.55
C ALA A 38 -6.84 -11.47 5.25
N GLU A 39 -6.08 -10.38 5.14
CA GLU A 39 -6.05 -9.53 3.94
C GLU A 39 -5.46 -10.25 2.72
N ILE A 40 -4.42 -11.07 2.91
CA ILE A 40 -3.79 -11.85 1.84
C ILE A 40 -4.77 -12.89 1.28
N VAL A 41 -5.57 -13.53 2.15
CA VAL A 41 -6.59 -14.51 1.74
C VAL A 41 -7.78 -13.84 1.08
N ALA A 42 -8.24 -12.69 1.61
CA ALA A 42 -9.36 -11.95 1.06
C ALA A 42 -9.07 -11.40 -0.35
N GLY A 43 -7.79 -11.15 -0.68
CA GLY A 43 -7.40 -10.54 -1.94
C GLY A 43 -7.72 -9.03 -1.97
N PRO A 44 -7.36 -8.32 -3.04
CA PRO A 44 -7.64 -6.89 -3.15
C PRO A 44 -9.16 -6.64 -3.08
N ASP A 45 -9.58 -5.83 -2.10
CA ASP A 45 -10.96 -5.37 -2.01
C ASP A 45 -11.26 -4.49 -3.25
N PRO A 46 -12.21 -4.86 -4.12
CA PRO A 46 -12.57 -4.06 -5.28
C PRO A 46 -13.15 -2.68 -4.91
N ARG A 47 -13.50 -2.44 -3.64
CA ARG A 47 -13.95 -1.13 -3.13
C ARG A 47 -12.81 -0.26 -2.61
N LYS A 48 -11.65 -0.85 -2.34
CA LYS A 48 -10.41 -0.14 -1.99
C LYS A 48 -9.61 0.10 -3.28
N GLY A 49 -10.29 0.67 -4.28
CA GLY A 49 -9.66 1.16 -5.50
C GLY A 49 -8.56 2.15 -5.15
N ASP A 50 -7.41 1.93 -5.75
CA ASP A 50 -6.39 2.88 -6.15
C ASP A 50 -6.88 4.34 -6.26
N ALA A 51 -6.97 5.03 -5.12
CA ALA A 51 -6.97 6.48 -5.07
C ALA A 51 -5.55 6.98 -5.39
N GLY A 52 -5.14 6.79 -6.64
CA GLY A 52 -3.74 6.94 -7.03
C GLY A 52 -3.46 6.93 -8.52
N ASP A 53 -4.41 7.29 -9.37
CA ASP A 53 -4.11 7.68 -10.76
C ASP A 53 -5.10 8.75 -11.22
N ALA A 54 -4.93 9.95 -10.67
CA ALA A 54 -5.43 11.17 -11.30
C ALA A 54 -4.59 11.41 -12.56
N LYS A 55 -4.87 10.66 -13.64
CA LYS A 55 -4.39 10.97 -14.97
C LYS A 55 -4.77 12.42 -15.28
N GLY A 56 -3.74 13.23 -15.53
CA GLY A 56 -3.85 14.64 -15.79
C GLY A 56 -4.86 14.96 -16.90
N VAL A 57 -5.85 15.77 -16.55
CA VAL A 57 -6.56 16.61 -17.51
C VAL A 57 -6.08 18.03 -17.23
N GLY A 58 -4.85 18.30 -17.66
CA GLY A 58 -4.41 19.67 -17.87
C GLY A 58 -5.25 20.25 -19.00
N SER A 59 -6.25 21.03 -18.63
CA SER A 59 -6.99 21.88 -19.55
C SER A 59 -6.01 22.87 -20.19
N HIS A 60 -5.53 22.55 -21.38
CA HIS A 60 -4.98 23.53 -22.31
C HIS A 60 -6.04 23.79 -23.37
N THR A 61 -7.07 24.53 -22.99
CA THR A 61 -7.85 25.32 -23.94
C THR A 61 -6.90 26.29 -24.61
N ARG A 62 -6.37 25.92 -25.78
CA ARG A 62 -5.67 26.85 -26.66
C ARG A 62 -6.75 27.71 -27.31
N GLU A 63 -7.11 28.79 -26.61
CA GLU A 63 -7.85 29.89 -27.21
C GLU A 63 -7.07 30.42 -28.41
N THR A 64 -7.73 30.37 -29.55
CA THR A 64 -7.31 30.95 -30.80
C THR A 64 -7.25 32.47 -30.65
N ALA A 65 -6.05 33.04 -30.52
CA ALA A 65 -5.83 34.46 -30.67
C ALA A 65 -4.55 34.69 -31.49
N GLY A 66 -4.69 35.46 -32.58
CA GLY A 66 -3.53 36.09 -33.23
C GLY A 66 -3.27 35.71 -34.69
N ARG A 67 -4.21 36.07 -35.56
CA ARG A 67 -4.01 36.36 -36.98
C ARG A 67 -2.80 37.29 -37.20
N TRP A 68 -1.74 36.80 -37.83
CA TRP A 68 -0.76 37.61 -38.57
C TRP A 68 -0.32 36.84 -39.82
N THR A 69 -0.86 37.23 -40.97
CA THR A 69 -0.27 36.92 -42.27
C THR A 69 0.62 38.10 -42.68
N ALA A 70 1.76 37.75 -43.27
CA ALA A 70 2.80 38.63 -43.79
C ALA A 70 2.31 39.66 -44.83
#